data_AF-A0A3B0S415-F1
#
_entry.id   AF-A0A3B0S415-F1
#
_cell.length_a   1.000
_cell.length_b   1.000
_cell.length_c   1.000
_cell.angle_alpha   90.00
_cell.angle_beta   90.00
_cell.angle_gamma   90.00
#
_symmetry.space_group_name_H-M   'P 1'
#
loop_
_entity.id
_entity.type
_entity.pdbx_description
1 polymer ?
#
loop_
_entity_poly.entity_id
_entity_poly.type
_entity_poly.pdbx_seq_one_letter_code
_entity_poly.pdbx_strand_id
1 'polypeptide(L)'
;GLGIRGRWWRYNETSSNPGASEIDRLKMETIDIEATQAFVLGKINGLVSGGLRLASYNENNNTVIPSAFGLVAGLELQRNLIGGLSAFGESRFALMYDNKWRDGGILERNIAFTISEAKLGFRYDYPVWNDRVNLFGKASGAVQYWTGVSDDDSESVGLFGAAFELGVNVKL
;
A
#
# COMPACT_ATOMS: atom_id res chain seq x y z
N GLY A 1 15.42 -15.04 4.27
CA GLY A 1 14.42 -16.05 4.70
C GLY A 1 13.15 -15.79 3.93
N LEU A 2 12.53 -16.86 3.42
CA LEU A 2 11.31 -16.79 2.61
C LEU A 2 10.10 -16.58 3.51
N GLY A 3 9.09 -15.85 3.02
CA GLY A 3 7.84 -15.63 3.74
C GLY A 3 6.72 -15.20 2.80
N ILE A 4 5.51 -15.08 3.35
CA ILE A 4 4.31 -14.60 2.64
C ILE A 4 3.78 -13.38 3.40
N ARG A 5 3.31 -12.36 2.66
CA ARG A 5 2.74 -11.13 3.20
C ARG A 5 1.40 -10.86 2.54
N GLY A 6 0.36 -10.70 3.36
CA GLY A 6 -0.93 -10.14 2.94
C GLY A 6 -1.02 -8.69 3.39
N ARG A 7 -1.52 -7.80 2.52
CA ARG A 7 -1.79 -6.41 2.89
C ARG A 7 -3.19 -6.01 2.43
N TRP A 8 -3.87 -5.25 3.27
CA TRP A 8 -5.12 -4.59 2.93
C TRP A 8 -4.99 -3.10 3.26
N TRP A 9 -5.43 -2.26 2.35
CA TRP A 9 -5.45 -0.81 2.53
C TRP A 9 -6.73 -0.23 1.95
N ARG A 10 -7.28 0.77 2.62
CA ARG A 10 -8.51 1.45 2.23
C ARG A 10 -8.43 2.93 2.56
N TYR A 11 -8.86 3.75 1.62
CA TYR A 11 -9.08 5.17 1.79
C TYR A 11 -10.54 5.50 1.46
N ASN A 12 -11.15 6.29 2.32
CA ASN A 12 -12.50 6.81 2.12
C ASN A 12 -12.47 8.30 2.45
N GLU A 13 -12.72 9.14 1.45
CA GLU A 13 -12.95 10.54 1.70
C GLU A 13 -14.31 10.74 2.36
N THR A 14 -14.30 11.33 3.56
CA THR A 14 -15.51 11.81 4.23
C THR A 14 -15.59 13.32 4.09
N SER A 15 -16.48 13.81 3.22
CA SER A 15 -16.74 15.25 3.13
C SER A 15 -17.22 15.81 4.47
N SER A 16 -16.66 16.95 4.86
CA SER A 16 -17.04 17.70 6.06
C SER A 16 -18.24 18.64 5.86
N ASN A 17 -18.88 18.65 4.68
CA ASN A 17 -19.97 19.58 4.38
C ASN A 17 -21.36 18.91 4.53
N PRO A 18 -22.16 19.28 5.55
CA PRO A 18 -23.47 18.69 5.81
C PRO A 18 -24.57 19.08 4.81
N GLY A 19 -24.31 20.03 3.90
CA GLY A 19 -25.30 20.54 2.93
C GLY A 19 -25.09 20.12 1.48
N ALA A 20 -24.06 19.34 1.16
CA ALA A 20 -23.76 18.99 -0.22
C ALA A 20 -24.42 17.66 -0.60
N SER A 21 -25.39 17.72 -1.52
CA SER A 21 -26.17 16.56 -1.96
C SER A 21 -25.40 15.60 -2.86
N GLU A 22 -24.34 16.05 -3.52
CA GLU A 22 -23.54 15.27 -4.49
C GLU A 22 -22.08 15.74 -4.43
N ILE A 23 -21.29 15.17 -3.51
CA ILE A 23 -19.82 15.34 -3.56
C ILE A 23 -19.26 14.01 -4.04
N ASP A 24 -18.50 14.05 -5.13
CA ASP A 24 -17.66 12.96 -5.61
C ASP A 24 -16.78 12.47 -4.44
N ARG A 25 -17.16 11.33 -3.83
CA ARG A 25 -16.40 10.77 -2.71
C ARG A 25 -15.34 9.85 -3.26
N LEU A 26 -14.08 10.24 -3.14
CA LEU A 26 -12.96 9.38 -3.51
C LEU A 26 -12.88 8.16 -2.57
N LYS A 27 -12.98 6.97 -3.15
CA LYS A 27 -12.75 5.70 -2.45
C LYS A 27 -11.69 4.90 -3.19
N MET A 28 -10.71 4.41 -2.43
CA MET A 28 -9.62 3.63 -2.98
C MET A 28 -9.37 2.42 -2.07
N GLU A 29 -9.12 1.26 -2.65
CA GLU A 29 -8.88 0.04 -1.90
C GLU A 29 -7.86 -0.85 -2.62
N THR A 30 -6.97 -1.48 -1.86
CA THR A 30 -6.00 -2.44 -2.40
C THR A 30 -5.88 -3.67 -1.51
N ILE A 31 -5.74 -4.84 -2.14
CA ILE A 31 -5.42 -6.11 -1.48
C ILE A 31 -4.18 -6.70 -2.15
N ASP A 32 -3.13 -6.96 -1.38
CA ASP A 32 -1.87 -7.53 -1.86
C ASP A 32 -1.68 -8.94 -1.29
N ILE A 33 -1.18 -9.85 -2.14
CA ILE A 33 -0.62 -11.14 -1.72
C ILE A 33 0.79 -11.24 -2.32
N GLU A 34 1.79 -11.26 -1.44
CA GLU A 34 3.20 -11.16 -1.83
C GLU A 34 4.02 -12.31 -1.26
N ALA A 35 4.90 -12.88 -2.09
CA ALA A 35 6.05 -13.63 -1.62
C ALA A 35 7.14 -12.64 -1.19
N THR A 36 7.85 -12.97 -0.11
CA THR A 36 8.88 -12.10 0.48
C THR A 36 10.18 -12.86 0.68
N GLN A 37 11.29 -12.16 0.56
CA GLN A 37 12.62 -12.67 0.85
C GLN A 37 13.40 -11.64 1.65
N ALA A 38 13.72 -11.99 2.90
CA ALA A 38 14.61 -11.19 3.73
C ALA A 38 16.08 -11.41 3.33
N PHE A 39 16.86 -10.33 3.30
CA PHE A 39 18.29 -10.29 3.04
C PHE A 39 18.99 -9.35 4.04
N VAL A 40 20.32 -9.44 4.13
CA VAL A 40 21.12 -8.56 4.98
C VAL A 40 22.25 -7.98 4.12
N LEU A 41 22.36 -6.65 4.10
CA LEU A 41 23.43 -5.93 3.42
C LEU A 41 24.21 -5.10 4.45
N GLY A 42 25.28 -5.70 4.98
CA GLY A 42 26.08 -5.10 6.05
C GLY A 42 25.27 -4.89 7.32
N LYS A 43 25.01 -3.62 7.68
CA LYS A 43 24.21 -3.24 8.86
C LYS A 43 22.74 -2.95 8.54
N ILE A 44 22.32 -3.17 7.29
CA ILE A 44 20.96 -2.93 6.81
C ILE A 44 20.28 -4.28 6.63
N ASN A 45 19.17 -4.46 7.31
CA ASN A 45 18.25 -5.56 7.07
C ASN A 45 17.32 -5.15 5.94
N GLY A 46 17.15 -6.01 4.95
CA GLY A 46 16.30 -5.76 3.81
C GLY A 46 15.26 -6.84 3.63
N LEU A 47 14.16 -6.49 2.99
CA LEU A 47 13.14 -7.42 2.55
C LEU A 47 12.65 -6.99 1.17
N VAL A 48 12.81 -7.87 0.19
CA VAL A 48 12.17 -7.72 -1.11
C VAL A 48 10.86 -8.49 -1.12
N SER A 49 9.88 -7.99 -1.86
CA SER A 49 8.61 -8.65 -2.05
C SER A 49 8.13 -8.55 -3.50
N GLY A 50 7.35 -9.54 -3.92
CA GLY A 50 6.75 -9.59 -5.24
C GLY A 50 5.47 -10.41 -5.20
N GLY A 51 4.43 -9.97 -5.90
CA GLY A 51 3.12 -10.59 -5.79
C GLY A 51 2.05 -10.03 -6.70
N LEU A 52 0.81 -10.29 -6.31
CA LEU A 52 -0.40 -9.83 -6.98
C LEU A 52 -1.07 -8.74 -6.14
N ARG A 53 -1.60 -7.73 -6.83
CA ARG A 53 -2.44 -6.68 -6.25
C ARG A 53 -3.80 -6.69 -6.91
N LEU A 54 -4.85 -6.61 -6.10
CA LEU A 54 -6.20 -6.22 -6.52
C LEU A 54 -6.41 -4.77 -6.09
N ALA A 55 -6.93 -3.92 -6.96
CA ALA A 55 -7.24 -2.54 -6.63
C ALA A 55 -8.64 -2.15 -7.08
N SER A 56 -9.24 -1.23 -6.34
CA SER A 56 -10.49 -0.57 -6.68
C SER A 56 -10.29 0.93 -6.53
N TYR A 57 -10.72 1.66 -7.55
CA TYR A 57 -10.85 3.11 -7.54
C TYR A 57 -12.30 3.44 -7.84
N ASN A 58 -12.87 4.36 -7.08
CA ASN A 58 -14.24 4.76 -7.28
C ASN A 58 -14.45 6.23 -6.91
N GLU A 59 -15.03 6.93 -7.87
CA GLU A 59 -15.49 8.30 -7.79
C GLU A 59 -16.99 8.24 -8.16
N ASN A 60 -17.86 8.59 -7.21
CA ASN A 60 -19.33 8.43 -7.22
C ASN A 60 -19.93 7.16 -6.61
N ASN A 61 -20.99 7.33 -5.81
CA ASN A 61 -21.58 6.40 -4.82
C ASN A 61 -21.97 4.96 -5.26
N ASN A 62 -21.60 4.48 -6.44
CA ASN A 62 -21.85 3.12 -6.90
C ASN A 62 -20.88 2.10 -6.31
N THR A 63 -21.26 0.83 -6.38
CA THR A 63 -20.68 -0.32 -5.69
C THR A 63 -19.16 -0.48 -5.92
N VAL A 64 -18.40 -0.71 -4.84
CA VAL A 64 -16.96 -1.01 -4.86
C VAL A 64 -16.76 -2.45 -5.37
N ILE A 65 -16.60 -2.62 -6.67
CA ILE A 65 -16.09 -3.87 -7.25
C ILE A 65 -14.60 -3.66 -7.53
N PRO A 66 -13.71 -4.63 -7.22
CA PRO A 66 -12.32 -4.56 -7.65
C PRO A 66 -12.30 -4.52 -9.19
N SER A 67 -11.90 -3.39 -9.76
CA SER A 67 -11.90 -3.20 -11.21
C SER A 67 -10.55 -3.58 -11.82
N ALA A 68 -9.47 -3.52 -11.03
CA ALA A 68 -8.12 -3.74 -11.51
C ALA A 68 -7.36 -4.84 -10.76
N PHE A 69 -6.51 -5.55 -11.49
CA PHE A 69 -5.54 -6.49 -10.94
C PHE A 69 -4.16 -6.27 -11.57
N GLY A 70 -3.10 -6.63 -10.85
CA GLY A 70 -1.76 -6.30 -11.29
C GLY A 70 -0.66 -7.02 -10.56
N LEU A 71 0.57 -6.76 -11.00
CA LEU A 71 1.79 -7.20 -10.33
C LEU A 71 2.24 -6.10 -9.37
N VAL A 72 2.68 -6.49 -8.18
CA VAL A 72 3.29 -5.59 -7.19
C VAL A 72 4.68 -6.07 -6.83
N ALA A 73 5.60 -5.12 -6.70
CA ALA A 73 6.95 -5.35 -6.17
C ALA A 73 7.22 -4.36 -5.03
N GLY A 74 7.96 -4.83 -4.03
CA GLY A 74 8.27 -4.05 -2.84
C GLY A 74 9.71 -4.22 -2.37
N LEU A 75 10.21 -3.18 -1.71
CA LEU A 75 11.48 -3.14 -1.03
C LEU A 75 11.31 -2.45 0.31
N GLU A 76 11.69 -3.13 1.38
CA GLU A 76 11.77 -2.60 2.74
C GLU A 76 13.23 -2.67 3.19
N LEU A 77 13.76 -1.54 3.64
CA LEU A 77 15.11 -1.43 4.21
C LEU A 77 15.00 -0.93 5.64
N GLN A 78 15.71 -1.57 6.55
CA GLN A 78 15.73 -1.25 7.97
C GLN A 78 17.18 -1.19 8.47
N ARG A 79 17.53 -0.11 9.15
CA ARG A 79 18.81 0.04 9.84
C ARG A 79 18.58 0.14 11.33
N ASN A 80 19.14 -0.82 12.07
CA ASN A 80 19.11 -0.81 13.52
C ASN A 80 19.93 0.37 14.06
N LEU A 81 19.36 1.11 15.01
CA LEU A 81 19.99 2.24 15.67
C LEU A 81 20.44 1.81 17.08
N ILE A 82 19.62 2.01 18.10
CA ILE A 82 19.93 1.72 19.50
C ILE A 82 18.69 1.20 20.22
N GLY A 83 18.88 0.27 21.17
CA GLY A 83 17.83 -0.13 22.11
C GLY A 83 16.55 -0.64 21.45
N GLY A 84 16.64 -1.37 20.34
CA GLY A 84 15.47 -1.86 19.58
C GLY A 84 14.86 -0.84 18.61
N LEU A 85 15.32 0.42 18.63
CA LEU A 85 14.94 1.42 17.64
C LEU A 85 15.66 1.18 16.31
N SER A 86 14.93 1.32 15.21
CA SER A 86 15.44 1.22 13.85
C SER A 86 14.84 2.32 12.97
N ALA A 87 15.64 2.86 12.06
CA ALA A 87 15.11 3.65 10.95
C ALA A 87 14.70 2.69 9.82
N PHE A 88 13.60 2.98 9.14
CA PHE A 88 13.18 2.17 8.00
C PHE A 88 12.68 3.02 6.84
N GLY A 89 12.76 2.43 5.65
CA GLY A 89 12.11 2.90 4.45
C GLY A 89 11.44 1.73 3.72
N GLU A 90 10.25 1.97 3.19
CA GLU A 90 9.51 1.02 2.38
C GLU A 90 9.10 1.71 1.08
N SER A 91 9.33 1.04 -0.05
CA SER A 91 8.82 1.48 -1.35
C SER A 91 8.11 0.32 -2.03
N ARG A 92 6.98 0.61 -2.68
CA ARG A 92 6.24 -0.36 -3.48
C ARG A 92 5.85 0.26 -4.81
N PHE A 93 5.78 -0.60 -5.81
CA PHE A 93 5.36 -0.24 -7.15
C PHE A 93 4.46 -1.34 -7.69
N ALA A 94 3.31 -0.96 -8.25
CA ALA A 94 2.39 -1.89 -8.87
C ALA A 94 2.04 -1.46 -10.29
N LEU A 95 2.04 -2.43 -11.20
CA LEU A 95 1.53 -2.31 -12.56
C LEU A 95 0.15 -2.95 -12.61
N MET A 96 -0.87 -2.15 -12.88
CA MET A 96 -2.27 -2.54 -12.79
C MET A 96 -2.91 -2.56 -14.16
N TYR A 97 -3.86 -3.49 -14.33
CA TYR A 97 -4.65 -3.65 -15.54
C TYR A 97 -6.12 -3.76 -15.17
N ASP A 98 -6.96 -2.99 -15.87
CA ASP A 98 -8.42 -3.02 -15.74
C ASP A 98 -9.07 -3.55 -17.03
N ASN A 99 -9.98 -4.50 -16.89
CA ASN A 99 -10.69 -5.14 -18.01
C ASN A 99 -12.18 -4.78 -18.10
N LYS A 100 -12.67 -3.90 -17.21
CA LYS A 100 -14.09 -3.56 -17.09
C LYS A 100 -14.30 -2.07 -16.76
N TRP A 101 -13.56 -1.17 -17.39
CA TRP A 101 -13.96 0.23 -17.42
C TRP A 101 -15.12 0.41 -18.40
N ARG A 102 -16.17 1.14 -17.98
CA ARG A 102 -17.37 1.34 -18.77
C ARG A 102 -17.78 2.80 -18.63
N ASP A 103 -17.35 3.61 -19.57
CA ASP A 103 -17.73 5.02 -19.67
C ASP A 103 -18.66 5.26 -20.87
N GLY A 104 -19.68 6.11 -20.71
CA GLY A 104 -20.52 6.63 -21.80
C GLY A 104 -21.24 5.65 -22.74
N GLY A 105 -21.18 4.33 -22.49
CA GLY A 105 -21.66 3.30 -23.44
C GLY A 105 -20.61 2.80 -24.43
N ILE A 106 -19.38 3.31 -24.38
CA ILE A 106 -18.23 2.83 -25.15
C ILE A 106 -17.38 1.97 -24.20
N LEU A 107 -17.18 0.71 -24.57
CA LEU A 107 -16.28 -0.20 -23.84
C LEU A 107 -14.84 0.16 -24.21
N GLU A 108 -14.26 1.12 -23.48
CA GLU A 108 -12.82 1.32 -23.52
C GLU A 108 -12.15 0.14 -22.81
N ARG A 109 -11.38 -0.62 -23.59
CA ARG A 109 -10.65 -1.79 -23.10
C ARG A 109 -9.20 -1.39 -22.87
N ASN A 110 -8.64 -1.87 -21.76
CA ASN A 110 -7.20 -1.93 -21.50
C ASN A 110 -6.57 -0.64 -20.95
N ILE A 111 -7.09 -0.12 -19.83
CA ILE A 111 -6.40 0.93 -19.08
C ILE A 111 -5.28 0.26 -18.27
N ALA A 112 -4.04 0.67 -18.54
CA ALA A 112 -2.88 0.33 -17.73
C ALA A 112 -2.52 1.52 -16.86
N PHE A 113 -2.47 1.31 -15.56
CA PHE A 113 -2.14 2.36 -14.60
C PHE A 113 -1.11 1.86 -13.59
N THR A 114 -0.49 2.77 -12.86
CA THR A 114 0.52 2.39 -11.87
C THR A 114 0.22 2.99 -10.51
N ILE A 115 0.60 2.25 -9.47
CA ILE A 115 0.49 2.70 -8.07
C ILE A 115 1.89 2.67 -7.48
N SER A 116 2.40 3.82 -7.09
CA SER A 116 3.68 3.99 -6.41
C SER A 116 3.46 4.36 -4.95
N GLU A 117 4.18 3.75 -4.04
CA GLU A 117 4.05 3.98 -2.59
C GLU A 117 5.43 4.12 -1.97
N ALA A 118 5.58 5.07 -1.05
CA ALA A 118 6.78 5.23 -0.26
C ALA A 118 6.44 5.54 1.20
N LYS A 119 7.18 4.94 2.13
CA LYS A 119 7.12 5.23 3.56
C LYS A 119 8.51 5.42 4.11
N LEU A 120 8.67 6.37 5.02
CA LEU A 120 9.90 6.60 5.76
C LEU A 120 9.55 6.84 7.23
N GLY A 121 10.28 6.21 8.14
CA GLY A 121 9.99 6.36 9.56
C GLY A 121 10.87 5.56 10.49
N PHE A 122 10.34 5.35 11.69
CA PHE A 122 11.00 4.62 12.76
C PHE A 122 10.18 3.41 13.19
N ARG A 123 10.89 2.36 13.53
CA ARG A 123 10.37 1.12 14.10
C ARG A 123 11.00 0.90 15.46
N TYR A 124 10.20 0.50 16.43
CA TYR A 124 10.68 0.03 17.73
C TYR A 124 10.26 -1.42 17.94
N ASP A 125 11.23 -2.28 18.20
CA ASP A 125 11.01 -3.69 18.53
C ASP A 125 11.19 -3.91 20.05
N TYR A 126 10.17 -4.48 20.69
CA TYR A 126 10.18 -4.82 22.11
C TYR A 126 10.10 -6.34 22.30
N PRO A 127 11.15 -6.99 22.84
CA PRO A 127 11.12 -8.42 23.11
C PRO A 127 10.21 -8.71 24.30
N VAL A 128 9.25 -9.63 24.12
CA VAL A 128 8.29 -10.00 25.17
C VAL A 128 8.61 -11.37 25.77
N TRP A 129 8.99 -12.35 24.95
CA TRP A 129 9.25 -13.71 25.43
C TRP A 129 10.50 -14.31 24.80
N ASN A 130 11.60 -14.34 25.56
CA ASN A 130 12.87 -15.01 25.22
C ASN A 130 13.28 -14.82 23.75
N ASP A 131 13.10 -13.61 23.22
CA ASP A 131 13.35 -13.22 21.82
C ASP A 131 12.62 -14.03 20.73
N ARG A 132 11.69 -14.93 21.12
CA ARG A 132 10.81 -15.68 20.22
C ARG A 132 9.60 -14.87 19.80
N VAL A 133 9.10 -14.02 20.70
CA VAL A 133 7.97 -13.12 20.44
C VAL A 133 8.43 -11.69 20.68
N ASN A 134 8.39 -10.88 19.62
CA ASN A 134 8.70 -9.46 19.68
C ASN A 134 7.48 -8.65 19.24
N LEU A 135 7.05 -7.71 20.06
CA LEU A 135 6.11 -6.68 19.61
C LEU A 135 6.88 -5.65 18.80
N PHE A 136 6.25 -5.08 17.78
CA PHE A 136 6.80 -3.94 17.08
C PHE A 136 5.77 -2.85 16.91
N GLY A 137 6.26 -1.61 16.91
CA GLY A 137 5.52 -0.44 16.47
C GLY A 137 6.29 0.32 15.42
N LYS A 138 5.61 0.84 14.40
CA LYS A 138 6.17 1.75 13.40
C LYS A 138 5.37 3.06 13.38
N ALA A 139 6.09 4.16 13.21
CA ALA A 139 5.52 5.47 12.90
C ALA A 139 6.25 6.02 11.67
N SER A 140 5.49 6.48 10.67
CA SER A 140 6.07 6.92 9.40
C SER A 140 5.24 7.98 8.70
N GLY A 141 5.90 8.78 7.86
CA GLY A 141 5.24 9.49 6.78
C GLY A 141 5.06 8.55 5.59
N ALA A 142 3.90 8.62 4.95
CA ALA A 142 3.53 7.78 3.82
C ALA A 142 3.06 8.66 2.66
N VAL A 143 3.49 8.31 1.44
CA VAL A 143 2.99 8.85 0.19
C VAL A 143 2.54 7.70 -0.69
N GLN A 144 1.44 7.89 -1.39
CA GLN A 144 0.94 6.98 -2.42
C GLN A 144 0.51 7.81 -3.62
N TYR A 145 0.89 7.37 -4.81
CA TYR A 145 0.63 8.06 -6.06
C TYR A 145 0.05 7.06 -7.05
N TRP A 146 -1.13 7.37 -7.58
CA TRP A 146 -1.80 6.60 -8.60
C TRP A 146 -1.80 7.41 -9.89
N THR A 147 -1.27 6.85 -10.97
CA THR A 147 -1.14 7.54 -12.26
C THR A 147 -1.81 6.74 -13.36
N GLY A 148 -2.56 7.44 -14.23
CA GLY A 148 -3.34 6.83 -15.31
C GLY A 148 -4.67 6.26 -14.84
N VAL A 149 -5.30 6.88 -13.82
CA VAL A 149 -6.45 6.30 -13.11
C VAL A 149 -7.80 6.60 -13.79
N SER A 150 -7.92 7.57 -14.71
CA SER A 150 -9.17 7.79 -15.45
C SER A 150 -9.01 8.62 -16.74
N ASP A 151 -9.89 8.27 -17.70
CA ASP A 151 -10.56 8.95 -18.85
C ASP A 151 -9.88 10.13 -19.55
N ASP A 152 -10.03 10.19 -20.89
CA ASP A 152 -9.61 11.11 -21.98
C ASP A 152 -8.46 12.14 -21.76
N ASP A 153 -8.21 12.62 -20.54
CA ASP A 153 -7.17 13.58 -20.14
C ASP A 153 -6.12 13.01 -19.17
N SER A 154 -6.17 11.74 -18.77
CA SER A 154 -5.17 11.06 -17.91
C SER A 154 -4.88 11.76 -16.58
N GLU A 155 -5.74 11.55 -15.59
CA GLU A 155 -5.54 12.14 -14.27
C GLU A 155 -4.67 11.29 -13.33
N SER A 156 -4.02 11.98 -12.37
CA SER A 156 -3.16 11.36 -11.36
C SER A 156 -3.54 11.83 -9.96
N VAL A 157 -3.65 10.90 -9.02
CA VAL A 157 -4.06 11.15 -7.63
C VAL A 157 -2.90 10.86 -6.69
N GLY A 158 -2.57 11.84 -5.85
CA GLY A 158 -1.55 11.72 -4.81
C GLY A 158 -2.15 11.82 -3.42
N LEU A 159 -1.83 10.85 -2.56
CA LEU A 159 -2.16 10.84 -1.14
C LEU A 159 -0.88 10.99 -0.31
N PHE A 160 -0.93 11.80 0.73
CA PHE A 160 0.13 11.90 1.73
C PHE A 160 -0.47 11.84 3.14
N GLY A 161 0.27 11.28 4.09
CA GLY A 161 -0.20 11.21 5.47
C GLY A 161 0.79 10.58 6.43
N ALA A 162 0.34 10.38 7.66
CA ALA A 162 1.06 9.61 8.66
C ALA A 162 0.49 8.19 8.74
N ALA A 163 1.35 7.20 8.96
CA ALA A 163 0.98 5.81 9.16
C ALA A 163 1.55 5.30 10.48
N PHE A 164 0.70 4.60 11.24
CA PHE A 164 1.04 3.92 12.46
C PHE A 164 0.77 2.43 12.28
N GLU A 165 1.77 1.60 12.54
CA GLU A 165 1.66 0.15 12.38
C GLU A 165 2.05 -0.51 13.70
N LEU A 166 1.31 -1.54 14.08
CA LEU A 166 1.59 -2.35 15.25
C LEU A 166 1.53 -3.82 14.84
N GLY A 167 2.35 -4.65 15.45
CA GLY A 167 2.28 -6.08 15.20
C GLY A 167 3.18 -6.91 16.09
N VAL A 168 3.19 -8.20 15.78
CA VAL A 168 3.92 -9.23 16.52
C VAL A 168 4.79 -10.01 15.54
N ASN A 169 6.07 -10.16 15.86
CA ASN A 169 6.97 -11.07 15.17
C ASN A 169 7.12 -12.33 16.02
N VAL A 170 6.77 -13.47 15.44
CA VAL A 170 6.97 -14.78 16.05
C VAL A 170 8.08 -15.49 15.29
N LYS A 171 9.18 -15.82 15.97
CA LYS A 171 10.21 -16.69 15.45
C LYS A 171 9.82 -18.14 15.77
N LEU A 172 9.61 -18.92 14.71
CA LEU A 172 9.39 -20.37 14.79
C LEU A 172 10.72 -21.11 14.90
#